data_AF-A0A2S4YIB0-F1
#
_entry.id   AF-A0A2S4YIB0-F1
#
_cell.length_a   1.000
_cell.length_b   1.000
_cell.length_c   1.000
_cell.angle_alpha   90.00
_cell.angle_beta   90.00
_cell.angle_gamma   90.00
#
_symmetry.space_group_name_H-M   'P 1'
#
loop_
_entity.id
_entity.type
_entity.pdbx_description
1 polymer ?
#
loop_
_entity_poly.entity_id
_entity_poly.type
_entity_poly.pdbx_seq_one_letter_code
_entity_poly.pdbx_strand_id
1 'polypeptide(L)'
;MSWAAAGLFLTAAGAAFGASWGTPIKTLGSGGVEFYNGQYKFNPPHTNHGAFEWEGMLKDANHGDGHNVYMQARVEGHGWVRYNGKQKTTVKLHQSNWDGAQLYTHHAHLRACRDRGSLRPDNCSETLDFENKKAR
;
A
#
# COMPACT_ATOMS: atom_id res chain seq x y z
N MET A 1 -38.91 -34.36 -2.41
CA MET A 1 -37.49 -34.22 -2.82
C MET A 1 -37.20 -32.73 -2.95
N SER A 2 -36.42 -32.21 -1.99
CA SER A 2 -36.09 -30.79 -1.85
C SER A 2 -35.06 -30.36 -2.90
N TRP A 3 -35.26 -29.20 -3.52
CA TRP A 3 -34.22 -28.53 -4.29
C TRP A 3 -33.73 -27.35 -3.45
N ALA A 4 -32.47 -27.41 -3.02
CA ALA A 4 -31.82 -26.33 -2.31
C ALA A 4 -31.51 -25.19 -3.30
N ALA A 5 -31.97 -23.98 -2.98
CA ALA A 5 -31.58 -22.77 -3.69
C ALA A 5 -30.08 -22.49 -3.45
N ALA A 6 -29.28 -22.54 -4.51
CA ALA A 6 -27.90 -22.11 -4.47
C ALA A 6 -27.87 -20.57 -4.39
N GLY A 7 -27.75 -20.05 -3.17
CA GLY A 7 -27.49 -18.64 -2.94
C GLY A 7 -26.12 -18.26 -3.50
N LEU A 8 -26.10 -17.46 -4.55
CA LEU A 8 -24.90 -16.81 -5.06
C LEU A 8 -24.45 -15.77 -4.01
N PHE A 9 -23.44 -16.10 -3.22
CA PHE A 9 -22.71 -15.08 -2.45
C PHE A 9 -21.67 -14.43 -3.37
N LEU A 10 -22.11 -13.44 -4.16
CA LEU A 10 -21.19 -12.46 -4.73
C LEU A 10 -20.92 -11.39 -3.67
N THR A 11 -20.01 -11.66 -2.74
CA THR A 11 -19.38 -10.60 -1.95
C THR A 11 -18.34 -9.90 -2.81
N ALA A 12 -18.81 -9.19 -3.84
CA ALA A 12 -18.02 -8.12 -4.44
C ALA A 12 -17.93 -6.99 -3.41
N ALA A 13 -16.93 -7.06 -2.52
CA ALA A 13 -16.55 -5.95 -1.68
C ALA A 13 -15.89 -4.87 -2.57
N GLY A 14 -16.72 -4.21 -3.37
CA GLY A 14 -16.37 -2.99 -4.07
C GLY A 14 -16.31 -1.87 -3.04
N ALA A 15 -15.12 -1.60 -2.50
CA ALA A 15 -14.88 -0.33 -1.83
C ALA A 15 -15.08 0.78 -2.89
N ALA A 16 -16.09 1.61 -2.69
CA ALA A 16 -16.35 2.76 -3.55
C ALA A 16 -15.20 3.77 -3.36
N PHE A 17 -14.33 3.88 -4.36
CA PHE A 17 -13.39 5.00 -4.48
C PHE A 17 -14.18 6.18 -5.05
N GLY A 18 -14.79 6.98 -4.18
CA GLY A 18 -15.38 8.27 -4.58
C GLY A 18 -14.28 9.22 -5.03
N ALA A 19 -14.49 9.93 -6.16
CA ALA A 19 -13.70 11.02 -6.74
C ALA A 19 -12.16 10.90 -6.62
N SER A 20 -11.43 10.80 -7.75
CA SER A 20 -9.96 10.63 -7.79
C SER A 20 -9.24 11.48 -6.72
N TRP A 21 -8.89 10.83 -5.60
CA TRP A 21 -8.31 11.49 -4.44
C TRP A 21 -6.82 11.81 -4.67
N GLY A 22 -6.19 11.06 -5.58
CA GLY A 22 -4.82 11.24 -6.02
C GLY A 22 -4.54 10.60 -7.37
N THR A 23 -3.26 10.44 -7.69
CA THR A 23 -2.78 9.74 -8.88
C THR A 23 -2.74 8.22 -8.63
N PRO A 24 -3.17 7.38 -9.58
CA PRO A 24 -3.12 5.92 -9.42
C PRO A 24 -1.70 5.38 -9.21
N ILE A 25 -1.57 4.37 -8.35
CA ILE A 25 -0.37 3.56 -8.15
C ILE A 25 -0.55 2.24 -8.89
N LYS A 26 0.44 1.81 -9.68
CA LYS A 26 0.40 0.47 -10.31
C LYS A 26 0.34 -0.63 -9.24
N THR A 27 -0.37 -1.71 -9.52
CA THR A 27 -0.40 -2.87 -8.61
C THR A 27 1.01 -3.35 -8.31
N LEU A 28 1.31 -3.52 -7.02
CA LEU A 28 2.57 -4.04 -6.53
C LEU A 28 2.37 -5.47 -6.07
N GLY A 29 3.03 -6.40 -6.75
CA GLY A 29 2.95 -7.82 -6.45
C GLY A 29 4.31 -8.41 -6.19
N SER A 30 4.35 -9.37 -5.26
CA SER A 30 5.42 -10.35 -5.17
C SER A 30 4.84 -11.68 -4.68
N GLY A 31 5.66 -12.71 -4.53
CA GLY A 31 5.20 -14.03 -4.11
C GLY A 31 4.53 -13.99 -2.74
N GLY A 32 3.19 -13.98 -2.70
CA GLY A 32 2.36 -13.97 -1.48
C GLY A 32 1.97 -12.58 -0.94
N VAL A 33 2.27 -11.49 -1.66
CA VAL A 33 1.80 -10.14 -1.30
C VAL A 33 1.27 -9.41 -2.53
N GLU A 34 0.16 -8.69 -2.35
CA GLU A 34 -0.42 -7.85 -3.38
C GLU A 34 -0.90 -6.52 -2.78
N PHE A 35 -0.49 -5.40 -3.37
CA PHE A 35 -1.02 -4.08 -3.07
C PHE A 35 -1.67 -3.50 -4.33
N TYR A 36 -2.96 -3.22 -4.26
CA TYR A 36 -3.79 -2.85 -5.41
C TYR A 36 -4.78 -1.74 -5.06
N ASN A 37 -5.42 -1.19 -6.09
CA ASN A 37 -6.28 0.00 -5.99
C ASN A 37 -5.59 1.15 -5.24
N GLY A 38 -4.29 1.29 -5.46
CA GLY A 38 -3.47 2.28 -4.80
C GLY A 38 -3.62 3.65 -5.45
N GLN A 39 -3.57 4.71 -4.63
CA GLN A 39 -3.48 6.09 -5.08
C GLN A 39 -2.49 6.85 -4.20
N TYR A 40 -1.82 7.86 -4.76
CA TYR A 40 -0.92 8.73 -4.03
C TYR A 40 -1.13 10.20 -4.40
N LYS A 41 -0.69 11.09 -3.52
CA LYS A 41 -0.52 12.51 -3.80
C LYS A 41 0.64 13.06 -2.99
N PHE A 42 1.24 14.14 -3.49
CA PHE A 42 2.09 15.00 -2.67
C PHE A 42 1.26 16.17 -2.18
N ASN A 43 1.21 16.36 -0.87
CA ASN A 43 0.49 17.47 -0.30
C ASN A 43 1.24 18.79 -0.54
N PRO A 44 0.52 19.92 -0.73
CA PRO A 44 1.15 21.23 -0.77
C PRO A 44 1.93 21.54 0.51
N PRO A 45 2.89 22.48 0.46
CA PRO A 45 3.51 23.01 1.66
C PRO A 45 2.46 23.45 2.69
N HIS A 46 2.73 23.22 3.98
CA HIS A 46 1.83 23.52 5.10
C HIS A 46 0.52 22.71 5.15
N THR A 47 0.25 21.82 4.20
CA THR A 47 -0.86 20.86 4.28
C THR A 47 -0.32 19.49 4.66
N ASN A 48 -0.73 18.95 5.81
CA ASN A 48 -0.29 17.62 6.27
C ASN A 48 1.25 17.46 6.17
N HIS A 49 2.00 18.51 6.54
CA HIS A 49 3.46 18.60 6.45
C HIS A 49 4.07 18.44 5.05
N GLY A 50 3.30 18.72 3.98
CA GLY A 50 3.74 18.54 2.60
C GLY A 50 4.10 17.09 2.28
N ALA A 51 3.46 16.16 2.98
CA ALA A 51 3.76 14.74 2.93
C ALA A 51 3.48 14.09 1.58
N PHE A 52 4.18 12.98 1.34
CA PHE A 52 3.75 11.94 0.45
C PHE A 52 2.63 11.12 1.13
N GLU A 53 1.40 11.29 0.65
CA GLU A 53 0.22 10.61 1.17
C GLU A 53 -0.24 9.55 0.17
N TRP A 54 -0.54 8.35 0.67
CA TRP A 54 -0.93 7.23 -0.17
C TRP A 54 -1.97 6.36 0.53
N GLU A 55 -2.84 5.74 -0.27
CA GLU A 55 -3.80 4.75 0.20
C GLU A 55 -3.89 3.58 -0.78
N GLY A 56 -4.44 2.45 -0.30
CA GLY A 56 -4.73 1.30 -1.13
C GLY A 56 -5.05 0.04 -0.31
N MET A 57 -5.19 -1.08 -1.01
CA MET A 57 -5.56 -2.36 -0.43
C MET A 57 -4.32 -3.26 -0.37
N LEU A 58 -3.88 -3.62 0.83
CA LEU A 58 -2.81 -4.60 1.05
C LEU A 58 -3.42 -5.96 1.36
N LYS A 59 -3.09 -6.95 0.55
CA LYS A 59 -3.59 -8.32 0.65
C LYS A 59 -2.45 -9.30 0.87
N ASP A 60 -2.64 -10.17 1.86
CA ASP A 60 -1.92 -11.43 1.94
C ASP A 60 -2.45 -12.34 0.82
N ALA A 61 -1.65 -12.53 -0.23
CA ALA A 61 -2.07 -13.27 -1.41
C ALA A 61 -1.83 -14.79 -1.27
N ASN A 62 -1.16 -15.24 -0.21
CA ASN A 62 -0.90 -16.65 0.02
C ASN A 62 -1.23 -17.06 1.46
N HIS A 63 -2.52 -17.34 1.68
CA HIS A 63 -3.05 -17.69 3.00
C HIS A 63 -2.42 -18.95 3.64
N GLY A 64 -1.73 -19.78 2.86
CA GLY A 64 -1.19 -21.07 3.30
C GLY A 64 0.27 -21.05 3.74
N ASP A 65 1.02 -19.97 3.55
CA ASP A 65 2.46 -19.96 3.83
C ASP A 65 2.84 -19.51 5.25
N GLY A 66 1.87 -19.06 6.04
CA GLY A 66 2.14 -18.66 7.42
C GLY A 66 2.79 -17.28 7.54
N HIS A 67 2.98 -16.54 6.45
CA HIS A 67 3.73 -15.30 6.41
C HIS A 67 2.83 -14.06 6.52
N ASN A 68 3.38 -12.99 7.09
CA ASN A 68 2.72 -11.69 7.12
C ASN A 68 3.12 -10.86 5.89
N VAL A 69 2.30 -9.86 5.58
CA VAL A 69 2.60 -8.89 4.52
C VAL A 69 2.67 -7.49 5.09
N TYR A 70 3.42 -6.62 4.42
CA TYR A 70 3.54 -5.22 4.81
C TYR A 70 3.89 -4.34 3.61
N MET A 71 3.57 -3.05 3.74
CA MET A 71 4.09 -2.01 2.85
C MET A 71 5.34 -1.41 3.47
N GLN A 72 6.30 -1.04 2.62
CA GLN A 72 7.39 -0.17 3.00
C GLN A 72 7.28 1.15 2.25
N ALA A 73 7.39 2.24 3.00
CA ALA A 73 7.46 3.59 2.46
C ALA A 73 8.74 4.26 2.92
N ARG A 74 9.30 5.10 2.04
CA ARG A 74 10.46 5.92 2.34
C ARG A 74 10.26 7.27 1.68
N VAL A 75 10.67 8.33 2.36
CA VAL A 75 10.80 9.68 1.81
C VAL A 75 12.25 10.12 1.91
N GLU A 76 12.64 11.17 1.20
CA GLU A 76 14.01 11.69 1.31
C GLU A 76 14.39 12.01 2.76
N GLY A 77 15.68 11.91 3.08
CA GLY A 77 16.18 12.14 4.43
C GLY A 77 15.87 11.01 5.44
N HIS A 78 15.00 10.06 5.10
CA HIS A 78 14.53 9.01 6.03
C HIS A 78 14.83 7.58 5.56
N GLY A 79 14.83 6.66 6.52
CA GLY A 79 14.89 5.22 6.28
C GLY A 79 13.53 4.64 5.86
N TRP A 80 13.48 3.34 5.59
CA TRP A 80 12.24 2.64 5.30
C TRP A 80 11.36 2.52 6.55
N VAL A 81 10.10 2.92 6.44
CA VAL A 81 9.05 2.71 7.45
C VAL A 81 8.16 1.56 6.99
N ARG A 82 7.78 0.67 7.92
CA ARG A 82 6.98 -0.52 7.66
C ARG A 82 5.53 -0.33 8.15
N TYR A 83 4.57 -0.66 7.30
CA TYR A 83 3.14 -0.66 7.60
C TYR A 83 2.59 -2.08 7.45
N ASN A 84 2.28 -2.71 8.57
CA ASN A 84 1.86 -4.11 8.59
C ASN A 84 0.45 -4.29 8.04
N GLY A 85 0.29 -5.35 7.25
CA GLY A 85 -1.00 -5.92 6.95
C GLY A 85 -1.48 -6.88 8.03
N LYS A 86 -2.43 -7.73 7.65
CA LYS A 86 -2.93 -8.80 8.51
C LYS A 86 -3.03 -10.09 7.70
N GLN A 87 -2.51 -11.16 8.27
CA GLN A 87 -2.50 -12.48 7.65
C GLN A 87 -3.89 -12.93 7.20
N LYS A 88 -3.98 -13.59 6.04
CA LYS A 88 -5.20 -14.14 5.43
C LYS A 88 -6.30 -13.12 5.14
N THR A 89 -5.96 -11.84 5.14
CA THR A 89 -6.93 -10.76 4.98
C THR A 89 -6.40 -9.67 4.06
N THR A 90 -7.33 -8.90 3.53
CA THR A 90 -7.02 -7.62 2.89
C THR A 90 -7.30 -6.50 3.87
N VAL A 91 -6.35 -5.59 4.04
CA VAL A 91 -6.51 -4.38 4.84
C VAL A 91 -6.42 -3.14 3.97
N LYS A 92 -7.26 -2.14 4.28
CA LYS A 92 -7.10 -0.81 3.71
C LYS A 92 -5.99 -0.08 4.48
N LEU A 93 -5.03 0.47 3.75
CA LEU A 93 -4.02 1.38 4.28
C LEU A 93 -4.28 2.79 3.77
N HIS A 94 -4.08 3.77 4.63
CA HIS A 94 -4.04 5.20 4.29
C HIS A 94 -3.00 5.83 5.19
N GLN A 95 -1.90 6.31 4.60
CA GLN A 95 -0.70 6.71 5.30
C GLN A 95 -0.14 8.01 4.73
N SER A 96 0.63 8.70 5.56
CA SER A 96 1.31 9.96 5.23
C SER A 96 2.76 9.87 5.70
N ASN A 97 3.71 10.11 4.79
CA ASN A 97 5.14 10.07 5.06
C ASN A 97 5.77 11.42 4.70
N TRP A 98 6.55 12.01 5.61
CA TRP A 98 7.20 13.30 5.40
C TRP A 98 8.48 13.41 6.23
N ASP A 99 9.34 14.36 5.86
CA ASP A 99 10.43 14.83 6.70
C ASP A 99 9.98 16.06 7.50
N GLY A 100 10.00 15.97 8.83
CA GLY A 100 9.59 17.07 9.71
C GLY A 100 10.48 18.32 9.62
N ALA A 101 11.70 18.19 9.10
CA ALA A 101 12.60 19.31 8.85
C ALA A 101 12.32 20.03 7.51
N GLN A 102 11.47 19.47 6.66
CA GLN A 102 11.19 19.98 5.32
C GLN A 102 9.77 20.54 5.22
N LEU A 103 9.59 21.50 4.31
CA LEU A 103 8.28 22.11 4.04
C LEU A 103 7.39 21.20 3.17
N TYR A 104 8.01 20.32 2.38
CA TYR A 104 7.33 19.39 1.48
C TYR A 104 8.26 18.25 1.08
N THR A 105 7.67 17.14 0.62
CA THR A 105 8.37 15.96 0.13
C THR A 105 8.59 16.05 -1.39
N HIS A 106 9.82 15.81 -1.84
CA HIS A 106 10.30 15.75 -3.21
C HIS A 106 10.27 14.33 -3.77
N HIS A 107 10.72 13.34 -3.01
CA HIS A 107 10.94 11.97 -3.45
C HIS A 107 10.36 10.96 -2.48
N ALA A 108 9.56 10.04 -3.00
CA ALA A 108 9.06 8.94 -2.19
C ALA A 108 9.29 7.60 -2.88
N HIS A 109 9.37 6.56 -2.07
CA HIS A 109 9.50 5.19 -2.54
C HIS A 109 8.45 4.31 -1.87
N LEU A 110 7.84 3.41 -2.64
CA LEU A 110 6.95 2.36 -2.11
C LEU A 110 7.31 0.98 -2.64
N ARG A 111 7.15 -0.03 -1.78
CA ARG A 111 7.16 -1.44 -2.17
C ARG A 111 6.28 -2.28 -1.25
N ALA A 112 5.70 -3.33 -1.80
CA ALA A 112 4.93 -4.32 -1.05
C ALA A 112 5.81 -5.55 -0.77
N CYS A 113 5.82 -6.05 0.46
CA CYS A 113 6.70 -7.14 0.87
C CYS A 113 5.95 -8.20 1.67
N ARG A 114 6.43 -9.45 1.51
CA ARG A 114 6.07 -10.58 2.35
C ARG A 114 7.21 -10.88 3.32
N ASP A 115 6.85 -10.92 4.60
CA ASP A 115 7.71 -11.29 5.72
C ASP A 115 7.94 -12.80 5.75
N ARG A 116 9.13 -13.25 5.38
CA ARG A 116 9.46 -14.69 5.30
C ARG A 116 10.06 -15.24 6.60
N GLY A 117 9.99 -14.47 7.68
CA GLY A 117 10.60 -14.77 8.95
C GLY A 117 12.12 -14.57 8.95
N SER A 118 12.74 -14.76 10.11
CA SER A 118 14.16 -14.43 10.34
C SER A 118 15.17 -15.25 9.52
N LEU A 119 14.77 -16.39 8.98
CA LEU A 119 15.67 -17.33 8.30
C LEU A 119 15.80 -17.08 6.80
N ARG A 120 15.00 -16.19 6.22
CA ARG A 120 14.98 -15.93 4.78
C ARG A 120 14.76 -14.45 4.50
N PRO A 121 15.43 -13.88 3.48
CA PRO A 121 15.12 -12.52 3.06
C PRO A 121 13.66 -12.38 2.66
N ASP A 122 13.06 -11.27 3.07
CA ASP A 122 11.71 -10.89 2.68
C ASP A 122 11.61 -10.75 1.16
N ASN A 123 10.45 -11.13 0.64
CA ASN A 123 10.20 -11.03 -0.80
C ASN A 123 9.38 -9.78 -1.07
N CYS A 124 9.99 -8.80 -1.74
CA CYS A 124 9.38 -7.53 -2.07
C CYS A 124 9.05 -7.42 -3.56
N SER A 125 8.08 -6.58 -3.89
CA SER A 125 7.82 -6.11 -5.25
C SER A 125 8.99 -5.26 -5.76
N GLU A 126 8.91 -4.88 -7.04
CA GLU A 126 9.65 -3.72 -7.53
C GLU A 126 9.40 -2.50 -6.62
N THR A 127 10.43 -1.67 -6.48
CA THR A 127 10.29 -0.38 -5.80
C THR A 127 9.75 0.64 -6.79
N LEU A 128 8.72 1.38 -6.39
CA LEU A 128 8.23 2.53 -7.14
C LEU A 128 8.89 3.78 -6.61
N ASP A 129 9.32 4.61 -7.54
CA ASP A 129 9.87 5.93 -7.27
C ASP A 129 8.84 6.98 -7.67
N PHE A 130 8.56 7.91 -6.75
CA PHE A 130 7.65 9.02 -6.95
C PHE A 130 8.43 10.32 -6.84
N GLU A 131 8.15 11.24 -7.76
CA GLU A 131 8.75 12.57 -7.74
C GLU A 131 7.64 13.63 -7.73
N ASN A 132 7.72 14.54 -6.76
CA ASN A 132 6.87 15.70 -6.71
C ASN A 132 7.34 16.74 -7.74
N LYS A 133 6.67 16.76 -8.89
CA LYS A 133 7.02 17.71 -9.98
C LYS A 133 6.76 19.17 -9.64
N LYS A 134 5.98 19.46 -8.59
CA LYS A 134 5.65 20.82 -8.14
C LYS A 134 6.65 21.39 -7.14
N ALA A 135 7.62 20.57 -6.77
CA ALA A 135 8.65 20.83 -5.76
C ALA A 135 10.02 21.14 -6.40
N ARG A 136 10.04 21.50 -7.69
CA ARG A 136 11.22 21.92 -8.45
C ARG A 136 11.32 23.44 -8.51
#